data_AF-A0A1G5XNV7-F1
#
_entry.id   AF-A0A1G5XNV7-F1
#
_cell.length_a   1.000
_cell.length_b   1.000
_cell.length_c   1.000
_cell.angle_alpha   90.00
_cell.angle_beta   90.00
_cell.angle_gamma   90.00
#
_symmetry.space_group_name_H-M   'P 1'
#
loop_
_entity.id
_entity.type
_entity.pdbx_description
1 polymer ?
#
loop_
_entity_poly.entity_id
_entity_poly.type
_entity_poly.pdbx_seq_one_letter_code
_entity_poly.pdbx_strand_id
1 'polypeptide(L)' 'MTMFPKMTCRQIAAQYVDSRRTLATPISTKHALQALKSAMPDCALSDQELVTLVAELAVERGRSVDFDIRAERSSGK' A
#
# COMPACT_ATOMS: atom_id res chain seq x y z
N MET A 1 -17.81 17.32 -17.24
CA MET A 1 -16.85 17.13 -16.12
C MET A 1 -17.26 15.89 -15.36
N THR A 2 -16.74 14.72 -15.72
CA THR A 2 -17.06 13.46 -15.03
C THR A 2 -16.30 13.39 -13.72
N MET A 3 -17.00 13.73 -12.65
CA MET A 3 -16.55 13.66 -11.27
C MET A 3 -16.63 12.18 -10.85
N PHE A 4 -15.61 11.39 -11.16
CA PHE A 4 -15.41 10.12 -10.47
C PHE A 4 -15.31 10.45 -8.98
N PRO A 5 -16.07 9.79 -8.08
CA PRO A 5 -15.83 9.96 -6.65
C PRO A 5 -14.35 9.61 -6.47
N LYS A 6 -13.56 10.61 -6.05
CA LYS A 6 -12.12 10.48 -5.87
C LYS A 6 -11.91 9.46 -4.77
N MET A 7 -11.91 8.17 -5.10
CA MET A 7 -11.55 7.12 -4.16
C MET A 7 -10.18 7.52 -3.64
N THR A 8 -10.12 7.82 -2.35
CA THR A 8 -8.89 8.31 -1.74
C THR A 8 -7.85 7.20 -1.77
N CYS A 9 -6.56 7.55 -1.74
CA CYS A 9 -5.51 6.53 -1.74
C CYS A 9 -5.68 5.51 -0.59
N ARG A 10 -6.32 5.93 0.52
CA ARG A 10 -6.75 5.06 1.62
C ARG A 10 -7.83 4.05 1.25
N GLN A 11 -8.85 4.43 0.47
CA GLN A 11 -9.89 3.48 0.05
C GLN A 11 -9.33 2.41 -0.89
N ILE A 12 -8.45 2.79 -1.81
CA ILE A 12 -7.82 1.83 -2.74
C ILE A 12 -6.87 0.90 -1.98
N ALA A 13 -6.07 1.44 -1.04
CA ALA A 13 -5.24 0.62 -0.16
C ALA A 13 -6.07 -0.34 0.69
N ALA A 14 -7.19 0.12 1.25
CA ALA A 14 -8.09 -0.74 2.02
C ALA A 14 -8.69 -1.86 1.15
N GLN A 15 -9.12 -1.53 -0.08
CA GLN A 15 -9.64 -2.52 -1.02
C GLN A 15 -8.56 -3.54 -1.43
N TYR A 16 -7.32 -3.11 -1.61
CA TYR A 16 -6.20 -4.01 -1.91
C TYR A 16 -5.94 -4.98 -0.75
N VAL A 17 -5.91 -4.49 0.50
CA VAL A 17 -5.76 -5.32 1.70
C VAL A 17 -6.93 -6.31 1.85
N ASP A 18 -8.16 -5.86 1.57
CA ASP A 18 -9.37 -6.68 1.66
C ASP A 18 -9.43 -7.77 0.56
N SER A 19 -9.01 -7.42 -0.66
CA SER A 19 -8.98 -8.32 -1.82
C SER A 19 -8.00 -9.49 -1.62
N ARG A 20 -6.98 -9.34 -0.78
CA ARG A 20 -6.14 -10.45 -0.33
C ARG A 20 -6.89 -11.31 0.69
N ARG A 21 -7.86 -12.06 0.17
CA ARG A 21 -8.79 -12.92 0.92
C ARG A 21 -8.08 -14.00 1.74
N THR A 22 -6.91 -14.47 1.31
CA THR A 22 -6.15 -15.56 1.93
C THR A 22 -5.23 -15.05 3.05
N LEU A 23 -5.48 -15.49 4.30
CA LEU A 23 -4.63 -15.18 5.47
C LEU A 23 -3.22 -15.79 5.40
N ALA A 24 -3.02 -16.78 4.53
CA ALA A 24 -1.78 -17.54 4.43
C ALA A 24 -0.62 -16.77 3.76
N THR A 25 -0.92 -15.71 3.00
CA THR A 25 0.11 -14.94 2.29
C THR A 25 0.23 -13.55 2.90
N PRO A 26 1.41 -13.16 3.41
CA PRO A 26 1.60 -11.81 3.91
C PRO A 26 1.46 -10.78 2.77
N ILE A 27 1.12 -9.56 3.15
CA ILE A 27 1.01 -8.44 2.22
C ILE A 27 2.40 -7.86 1.99
N SER A 28 3.01 -8.15 0.83
CA SER A 28 4.27 -7.53 0.44
C SER A 28 4.07 -6.07 0.08
N THR A 29 4.77 -5.17 0.77
CA THR A 29 4.67 -3.72 0.58
C THR A 29 5.09 -3.27 -0.82
N LYS A 30 6.09 -3.92 -1.41
CA LYS A 30 6.52 -3.68 -2.81
C LYS A 30 5.42 -3.98 -3.82
N HIS A 31 4.72 -5.12 -3.66
CA HIS A 31 3.56 -5.43 -4.50
C HIS A 31 2.39 -4.48 -4.25
N ALA A 32 2.16 -4.10 -2.99
CA ALA A 32 1.12 -3.15 -2.64
C ALA A 32 1.37 -1.79 -3.29
N LEU A 33 2.62 -1.30 -3.26
CA LEU A 33 3.04 -0.08 -3.93
C LEU A 33 2.82 -0.14 -5.43
N GLN A 34 3.27 -1.20 -6.09
CA GLN A 34 3.07 -1.36 -7.54
C GLN A 34 1.58 -1.38 -7.91
N ALA A 35 0.76 -2.11 -7.15
CA ALA A 35 -0.68 -2.14 -7.35
C ALA A 35 -1.32 -0.76 -7.15
N LEU A 36 -0.92 -0.03 -6.10
CA LEU A 36 -1.43 1.30 -5.78
C LEU A 36 -1.02 2.34 -6.82
N LYS A 37 0.24 2.35 -7.25
CA LYS A 37 0.73 3.24 -8.30
C LYS A 37 0.08 2.93 -9.66
N SER A 38 -0.20 1.66 -9.95
CA SER A 38 -0.91 1.27 -11.17
C SER A 38 -2.39 1.66 -11.13
N ALA A 39 -3.03 1.63 -9.95
CA ALA A 39 -4.42 2.04 -9.77
C ALA A 39 -4.56 3.57 -9.67
N MET A 40 -3.52 4.27 -9.20
CA MET A 40 -3.50 5.71 -8.97
C MET A 40 -2.17 6.33 -9.44
N PRO A 41 -2.02 6.57 -10.76
CA PRO A 41 -0.85 7.23 -11.30
C PRO A 41 -0.69 8.69 -10.82
N ASP A 42 -1.77 9.31 -10.34
CA ASP A 42 -1.82 10.70 -9.86
C ASP A 42 -1.82 10.81 -8.31
N CYS A 43 -1.50 9.72 -7.58
CA CYS A 43 -1.50 9.79 -6.11
C CYS A 43 -0.35 10.70 -5.65
N ALA A 44 -0.69 11.77 -4.92
CA ALA A 44 0.26 12.76 -4.39
C ALA A 44 1.10 12.25 -3.20
N LEU A 45 0.94 10.99 -2.79
CA LEU A 45 1.66 10.38 -1.68
C LEU A 45 2.98 9.77 -2.15
N SER A 46 4.04 9.98 -1.37
CA SER A 46 5.33 9.30 -1.58
C SER A 46 5.21 7.80 -1.38
N ASP A 47 6.16 7.05 -1.95
CA ASP A 47 6.22 5.59 -1.79
C ASP A 47 6.19 5.16 -0.32
N GLN A 48 6.94 5.85 0.55
CA GLN A 48 6.97 5.57 1.98
C GLN A 48 5.60 5.80 2.67
N GLU A 49 4.89 6.88 2.30
CA GLU A 49 3.56 7.18 2.85
C GLU A 49 2.54 6.11 2.45
N LEU A 50 2.60 5.65 1.19
CA LEU A 50 1.75 4.56 0.70
C LEU A 50 2.03 3.24 1.42
N VAL A 51 3.30 2.94 1.70
CA VAL A 51 3.70 1.74 2.46
C VAL A 51 3.19 1.82 3.89
N THR A 52 3.39 2.95 4.57
CA THR A 52 2.87 3.18 5.92
C THR A 52 1.35 2.99 5.95
N LEU A 53 0.63 3.59 4.99
CA LEU A 53 -0.82 3.47 4.89
C LEU A 53 -1.29 2.02 4.71
N VAL A 54 -0.62 1.25 3.84
CA VAL A 54 -0.92 -0.18 3.67
C VAL A 54 -0.61 -0.97 4.92
N ALA A 55 0.50 -0.66 5.59
CA ALA A 55 0.91 -1.35 6.81
C ALA A 55 -0.09 -1.11 7.95
N GLU A 56 -0.51 0.13 8.17
CA GLU A 56 -1.55 0.48 9.14
C GLU A 56 -2.86 -0.27 8.86
N LEU A 57 -3.34 -0.20 7.62
CA LEU A 57 -4.59 -0.88 7.22
C LEU A 57 -4.49 -2.40 7.38
N ALA A 58 -3.34 -2.99 7.08
CA ALA A 58 -3.13 -4.41 7.28
C ALA A 58 -3.11 -4.80 8.76
N VAL A 59 -2.46 -4.01 9.62
CA VAL A 59 -2.46 -4.21 11.08
C VAL A 59 -3.88 -4.05 11.66
N GLU A 60 -4.62 -3.03 11.26
CA GLU A 60 -6.03 -2.83 11.65
C GLU A 60 -6.92 -4.03 11.26
N ARG A 61 -6.58 -4.72 10.17
CA ARG A 61 -7.31 -5.90 9.66
C ARG A 61 -6.73 -7.23 10.15
N GLY A 62 -5.75 -7.21 11.07
CA GLY A 62 -5.12 -8.42 11.60
C GLY A 62 -4.32 -9.21 10.55
N ARG A 63 -3.77 -8.54 9.54
CA ARG A 63 -3.00 -9.14 8.46
C ARG A 63 -1.50 -8.96 8.69
N SER A 64 -0.73 -9.98 8.32
CA SER A 64 0.73 -9.90 8.31
C SER A 64 1.21 -9.10 7.11
N VAL A 65 2.16 -8.19 7.35
CA VAL A 65 2.78 -7.34 6.33
C VAL A 65 4.23 -7.76 6.19
N ASP A 66 4.68 -7.93 4.95
CA ASP A 66 6.06 -8.23 4.60
C ASP A 66 6.69 -6.98 3.98
N PHE A 67 7.67 -6.41 4.67
CA PHE A 67 8.35 -5.19 4.25
C PHE A 67 9.51 -5.52 3.30
N ASP A 68 9.18 -5.84 2.04
CA ASP A 68 10.16 -6.14 0.97
C ASP A 68 10.79 -4.87 0.35
N ILE A 69 10.35 -3.67 0.78
CA ILE A 69 11.13 -2.46 0.54
C ILE A 69 12.45 -2.60 1.29
N ARG A 70 13.49 -3.03 0.57
CA ARG A 70 14.87 -2.94 1.05
C ARG A 70 15.03 -1.56 1.65
N ALA A 71 15.20 -1.51 2.96
CA ALA A 71 15.71 -0.34 3.62
C ALA A 71 17.03 -0.04 2.90
N GLU A 72 17.02 0.92 1.99
CA GLU A 72 18.23 1.61 1.58
C GLU A 72 18.70 2.27 2.86
N ARG A 73 19.45 1.50 3.67
CA ARG A 73 20.29 2.07 4.70
C ARG A 73 21.10 3.11 3.95
N SER A 74 20.81 4.37 4.23
CA SER A 74 21.80 5.43 4.19
C SER A 74 22.96 4.96 5.04
N SER A 75 23.83 4.15 4.44
CA SER A 75 25.13 3.83 4.98
C SER A 75 25.92 5.11 4.77
N GLY A 76 25.88 5.97 5.78
CA GLY A 76 26.72 7.15 5.81
C GLY A 76 28.18 6.73 5.61
N LYS A 77 28.84 7.45 4.72
CA LYS A 77 30.16 8.03 4.98
C LYS A 77 30.46 9.12 3.97
#